data_AF-A0A090SUS0-F1
#
_entry.id   AF-A0A090SUS0-F1
#
_cell.length_a   1.000
_cell.length_b   1.000
_cell.length_c   1.000
_cell.angle_alpha   90.00
_cell.angle_beta   90.00
_cell.angle_gamma   90.00
#
_symmetry.space_group_name_H-M   'P 1'
#
loop_
_entity.id
_entity.type
_entity.pdbx_description
1 polymer ?
#
loop_
_entity_poly.entity_id
_entity_poly.type
_entity_poly.pdbx_seq_one_letter_code
_entity_poly.pdbx_strand_id
1 'polypeptide(L)'
;MLLDGVAELSSHNNVIEDAIEGVDLTLKGTTKPGERAAEIGVEYDRESVRADIEQFVSAYNQFFQVSQDLAKVDPATGMAGHLRVIASFAAQTLV
;
A
#
# COMPACT_ATOMS: atom_id res chain seq x y z
N MET A 1 -31.11 0.22 16.71
CA MET A 1 -31.78 0.66 15.46
C MET A 1 -31.89 -0.56 14.56
N LEU A 2 -33.04 -0.79 13.92
CA LEU A 2 -33.23 -1.93 13.01
C LEU A 2 -32.53 -1.64 11.69
N LEU A 3 -31.62 -2.52 11.31
CA LEU A 3 -31.19 -2.68 9.93
C LEU A 3 -31.86 -3.96 9.41
N ASP A 4 -32.87 -3.76 8.58
CA ASP A 4 -33.41 -4.72 7.61
C ASP A 4 -33.55 -6.19 8.06
N GLY A 5 -34.23 -6.42 9.20
CA GLY A 5 -34.83 -7.73 9.52
C GLY A 5 -33.91 -8.91 9.89
N VAL A 6 -32.58 -8.74 10.00
CA VAL A 6 -31.67 -9.89 10.25
C VAL A 6 -30.96 -9.91 11.61
N ALA A 7 -30.81 -8.81 12.34
CA ALA A 7 -30.18 -8.91 13.66
C ALA A 7 -30.50 -7.73 14.58
N GLU A 8 -30.89 -8.04 15.81
CA GLU A 8 -30.82 -7.12 16.93
C GLU A 8 -29.35 -7.01 17.35
N LEU A 9 -28.61 -6.09 16.72
CA LEU A 9 -27.19 -5.90 17.01
C LEU A 9 -27.03 -4.98 18.23
N SER A 10 -26.86 -5.57 19.42
CA SER A 10 -26.36 -4.84 20.58
C SER A 10 -24.84 -4.91 20.59
N SER A 11 -24.15 -3.87 20.12
CA SER A 11 -22.71 -3.74 20.32
C SER A 11 -22.43 -3.18 21.72
N HIS A 12 -21.50 -3.79 22.45
CA HIS A 12 -21.01 -3.28 23.74
C HIS A 12 -20.10 -2.03 23.57
N ASN A 13 -19.88 -1.58 22.32
CA ASN A 13 -19.06 -0.45 21.93
C ASN A 13 -19.74 0.38 20.81
N ASN A 14 -19.29 1.61 20.55
CA ASN A 14 -19.82 2.44 19.46
C ASN A 14 -19.28 2.04 18.08
N VAL A 15 -18.66 0.87 17.96
CA VAL A 15 -18.21 0.30 16.70
C VAL A 15 -19.11 -0.90 16.40
N ILE A 16 -19.70 -0.88 15.22
CA ILE A 16 -20.41 -1.99 14.61
C ILE A 16 -19.41 -2.66 13.67
N GLU A 17 -18.99 -3.85 14.06
CA GLU A 17 -18.17 -4.77 13.28
C GLU A 17 -19.09 -5.91 12.79
N ASP A 18 -18.72 -6.60 11.73
CA ASP A 18 -19.41 -7.80 11.19
C ASP A 18 -20.85 -7.62 10.66
N ALA A 19 -21.44 -6.42 10.72
CA ALA A 19 -22.76 -6.16 10.13
C ALA A 19 -22.72 -6.16 8.59
N ILE A 20 -21.58 -5.76 8.03
CA ILE A 20 -21.28 -5.77 6.60
C ILE A 20 -19.84 -6.26 6.46
N GLU A 21 -19.61 -7.31 5.67
CA GLU A 21 -18.27 -7.88 5.47
C GLU A 21 -17.30 -6.83 4.91
N GLY A 22 -16.17 -6.65 5.59
CA GLY A 22 -15.13 -5.69 5.19
C GLY A 22 -15.43 -4.22 5.47
N VAL A 23 -16.47 -3.92 6.26
CA VAL A 23 -16.83 -2.54 6.63
C VAL A 23 -16.97 -2.40 8.14
N ASP A 24 -16.20 -1.47 8.71
CA ASP A 24 -16.33 -1.07 10.12
C ASP A 24 -17.10 0.24 10.22
N LEU A 25 -18.17 0.25 11.03
CA LEU A 25 -19.01 1.42 11.22
C LEU A 25 -18.84 1.97 12.64
N THR A 26 -18.29 3.19 12.75
CA THR A 26 -18.23 3.90 14.04
C THR A 26 -19.42 4.85 14.18
N LEU A 27 -20.29 4.60 15.16
CA LEU A 27 -21.44 5.43 15.49
C LEU A 27 -21.02 6.68 16.27
N LYS A 28 -21.36 7.86 15.75
CA LYS A 28 -21.05 9.16 16.37
C LYS A 28 -22.23 9.80 17.11
N GLY A 29 -23.43 9.25 16.96
CA GLY A 29 -24.66 9.79 17.53
C GLY A 29 -25.91 9.13 16.96
N THR A 30 -27.08 9.63 17.36
CA THR A 30 -28.38 9.10 16.93
C THR A 30 -29.00 9.96 15.84
N THR A 31 -29.62 9.33 14.84
CA THR A 31 -30.49 10.02 13.87
C THR A 31 -31.79 10.44 14.55
N LYS A 32 -32.26 11.68 14.39
CA LYS A 32 -33.49 12.13 15.04
C LYS A 32 -34.74 11.56 14.34
N PRO A 33 -35.86 11.39 15.06
CA PRO A 33 -37.13 11.02 14.45
C PRO A 33 -37.52 12.01 13.34
N GLY A 34 -37.79 11.49 12.14
CA GLY A 34 -38.17 12.29 10.97
C GLY A 34 -37.01 12.85 10.15
N GLU A 35 -35.76 12.67 10.58
CA GLU A 35 -34.59 12.95 9.74
C GLU A 35 -34.34 11.80 8.75
N ARG A 36 -33.78 12.13 7.57
CA ARG A 36 -33.37 11.13 6.59
C ARG A 36 -32.28 10.24 7.19
N ALA A 37 -32.39 8.93 6.98
CA ALA A 37 -31.36 7.98 7.37
C ALA A 37 -30.02 8.32 6.70
N ALA A 38 -28.92 8.04 7.38
CA ALA A 38 -27.60 8.16 6.77
C ALA A 38 -27.46 7.11 5.66
N GLU A 39 -27.04 7.54 4.48
CA GLU A 39 -26.76 6.66 3.33
C GLU A 39 -25.25 6.47 3.21
N ILE A 40 -24.83 5.23 2.98
CA ILE A 40 -23.43 4.85 2.83
C ILE A 40 -23.26 4.24 1.45
N GLY A 41 -22.46 4.90 0.61
CA GLY A 41 -22.05 4.38 -0.69
C GLY A 41 -20.72 3.65 -0.58
N VAL A 42 -20.65 2.44 -1.14
CA VAL A 42 -19.41 1.67 -1.23
C VAL A 42 -18.99 1.64 -2.69
N GLU A 43 -17.80 2.16 -2.98
CA GLU A 43 -17.25 2.22 -4.32
C GLU A 43 -15.77 1.85 -4.32
N TYR A 44 -15.27 1.42 -5.48
CA TYR A 44 -13.86 1.12 -5.65
C TYR A 44 -13.03 2.39 -5.63
N ASP A 45 -12.04 2.44 -4.74
CA ASP A 45 -11.02 3.49 -4.74
C ASP A 45 -9.97 3.23 -5.84
N ARG A 46 -10.32 3.62 -7.06
CA ARG A 46 -9.43 3.50 -8.23
C ARG A 46 -8.25 4.47 -8.19
N GLU A 47 -8.37 5.55 -7.41
CA GLU A 47 -7.32 6.58 -7.32
C GLU A 47 -6.16 6.09 -6.46
N SER A 48 -6.46 5.51 -5.29
CA SER A 48 -5.43 4.90 -4.43
C SER A 48 -4.69 3.76 -5.15
N VAL A 49 -5.42 2.88 -5.84
CA VAL A 49 -4.78 1.79 -6.63
C VAL A 49 -3.86 2.34 -7.72
N ARG A 50 -4.25 3.42 -8.39
CA ARG A 50 -3.38 4.09 -9.37
C ARG A 50 -2.12 4.63 -8.70
N ALA A 51 -2.27 5.31 -7.56
CA ALA A 51 -1.15 5.88 -6.83
C ALA A 51 -0.14 4.81 -6.39
N ASP A 52 -0.63 3.65 -5.92
CA ASP A 52 0.21 2.51 -5.54
C ASP A 52 1.02 1.97 -6.74
N ILE A 53 0.37 1.85 -7.91
CA ILE A 53 1.05 1.42 -9.14
C ILE A 53 2.12 2.42 -9.58
N GLU A 54 1.81 3.72 -9.53
CA GLU A 54 2.77 4.78 -9.88
C GLU A 54 3.97 4.77 -8.94
N GLN A 55 3.75 4.58 -7.63
CA GLN A 55 4.81 4.45 -6.64
C GLN A 55 5.69 3.23 -6.91
N PHE A 56 5.09 2.09 -7.22
CA PHE A 56 5.83 0.87 -7.58
C PHE A 56 6.71 1.07 -8.81
N VAL A 57 6.17 1.65 -9.89
CA VAL A 57 6.93 1.93 -11.13
C VAL A 57 8.08 2.90 -10.87
N SER A 58 7.84 3.94 -10.08
CA SER A 58 8.87 4.90 -9.68
C SER A 58 10.02 4.22 -8.93
N ALA A 59 9.70 3.38 -7.92
CA ALA A 59 10.70 2.64 -7.16
C ALA A 59 11.51 1.68 -8.03
N TYR A 60 10.86 0.98 -8.96
CA TYR A 60 11.55 0.11 -9.93
C TYR A 60 12.52 0.90 -10.81
N ASN A 61 12.09 2.04 -11.35
CA ASN A 61 12.92 2.87 -12.21
C ASN A 61 14.13 3.44 -11.45
N GLN A 62 13.95 3.86 -10.20
CA GLN A 62 15.03 4.31 -9.33
C GLN A 62 16.03 3.19 -9.06
N PHE A 63 15.55 2.00 -8.69
CA PHE A 63 16.40 0.83 -8.49
C PHE A 63 17.22 0.50 -9.75
N PHE A 64 16.59 0.53 -10.92
CA PHE A 64 17.25 0.27 -12.19
C PHE A 64 18.34 1.31 -12.51
N GLN A 65 18.08 2.59 -12.27
CA GLN A 65 19.08 3.66 -12.44
C GLN A 65 20.28 3.46 -11.51
N VAL A 66 20.03 3.26 -10.21
CA VAL A 66 21.09 3.00 -9.22
C VAL A 66 21.90 1.77 -9.59
N SER A 67 21.23 0.69 -9.99
CA SER A 67 21.90 -0.55 -10.40
C SER A 67 22.80 -0.35 -11.62
N GLN A 68 22.32 0.41 -12.62
CA GLN A 68 23.13 0.77 -13.78
C GLN A 68 24.32 1.65 -13.40
N ASP A 69 24.12 2.67 -12.58
CA ASP A 69 25.19 3.60 -12.19
C ASP A 69 26.27 2.89 -11.37
N LEU A 70 25.90 1.95 -10.50
CA LEU A 70 26.84 1.09 -9.78
C LEU A 70 27.54 0.06 -10.69
N ALA A 71 26.90 -0.36 -11.77
CA ALA A 71 27.45 -1.32 -12.73
C ALA A 71 28.33 -0.69 -13.82
N LYS A 72 28.22 0.63 -14.05
CA LYS A 72 29.02 1.37 -15.03
C LYS A 72 30.50 1.42 -14.60
N VAL A 73 31.37 1.41 -15.62
CA VAL A 73 32.81 1.61 -15.48
C VAL A 73 33.09 3.08 -15.74
N ASP A 74 33.87 3.72 -14.87
CA ASP A 74 34.37 5.08 -15.08
C ASP A 74 35.34 5.07 -16.29
N PRO A 75 35.00 5.75 -17.39
CA PRO A 75 35.83 5.75 -18.60
C PRO A 75 37.14 6.54 -18.46
N ALA A 76 37.29 7.39 -17.44
CA ALA A 76 38.51 8.16 -17.22
C ALA A 76 39.57 7.39 -16.41
N THR A 77 39.14 6.49 -15.52
CA THR A 77 40.02 5.73 -14.62
C THR A 77 40.04 4.22 -14.92
N GLY A 78 39.11 3.73 -15.75
CA GLY A 78 38.93 2.30 -16.03
C GLY A 78 38.40 1.50 -14.84
N MET A 79 38.08 2.15 -13.72
CA MET A 79 37.59 1.49 -12.52
C MET A 79 36.08 1.29 -12.59
N ALA A 80 35.66 0.04 -12.49
CA ALA A 80 34.26 -0.32 -12.30
C ALA A 80 33.79 0.10 -10.91
N GLY A 81 32.52 0.53 -10.78
CA GLY A 81 31.93 0.88 -9.49
C GLY A 81 32.15 -0.20 -8.41
N HIS A 82 32.16 0.23 -7.13
CA HIS A 82 32.56 -0.56 -5.95
C HIS A 82 32.04 -2.02 -5.92
N LEU A 83 30.88 -2.34 -6.50
CA LEU A 83 30.36 -3.71 -6.57
C LEU A 83 31.15 -4.65 -7.50
N ARG A 84 31.72 -4.16 -8.62
CA ARG A 84 32.53 -5.01 -9.51
C ARG A 84 33.88 -5.34 -8.88
N VAL A 85 34.45 -4.43 -8.09
CA VAL A 85 35.70 -4.67 -7.35
C VAL A 85 35.52 -5.82 -6.35
N ILE A 86 34.40 -5.87 -5.63
CA ILE A 86 34.09 -6.97 -4.70
C ILE A 86 33.87 -8.30 -5.44
N ALA A 87 33.20 -8.30 -6.59
CA ALA A 87 33.01 -9.50 -7.41
C ALA A 87 34.32 -10.02 -8.04
N SER A 88 35.23 -9.14 -8.44
CA SER A 88 36.54 -9.52 -8.98
C SER A 88 37.46 -10.10 -7.90
N PHE A 89 37.41 -9.57 -6.68
CA PHE A 89 38.23 -10.06 -5.57
C PHE A 89 37.82 -11.49 -5.13
N ALA A 90 36.52 -11.81 -5.23
CA ALA A 90 36.03 -13.16 -4.97
C ALA A 90 36.48 -14.18 -6.04
N ALA A 91 36.63 -13.76 -7.30
CA ALA A 91 37.07 -14.65 -8.39
C ALA A 91 38.58 -14.94 -8.40
N GLN A 92 39.41 -14.08 -7.78
CA GLN A 92 40.87 -14.22 -7.79
C GLN A 92 41.44 -15.09 -6.65
N THR A 93 40.59 -15.56 -5.72
CA THR A 93 41.01 -16.39 -4.57
C THR A 93 40.81 -17.90 -4.84
N LEU A 94 40.47 -18.27 -6.08
CA LEU A 94 40.32 -19.65 -6.54
C LEU A 94 41.27 -19.95 -7.71
N VAL A 95 42.56 -19.64 -7.55
CA VAL A 95 43.67 -20.26 -8.33
C VAL A 95 44.87 -20.42 -7.42
#